data_AF-A0A6B3EHH3-F1
#
_entry.id   AF-A0A6B3EHH3-F1
#
_cell.length_a   1.000
_cell.length_b   1.000
_cell.length_c   1.000
_cell.angle_alpha   90.00
_cell.angle_beta   90.00
_cell.angle_gamma   90.00
#
_symmetry.space_group_name_H-M   'P 1'
#
loop_
_entity.id
_entity.type
_entity.pdbx_description
1 polymer ?
#
loop_
_entity_poly.entity_id
_entity_poly.type
_entity_poly.pdbx_seq_one_letter_code
_entity_poly.pdbx_strand_id
1 'polypeptide(L)' 'MPLLTRITGPRDLDRLSPEQLDELAGEIRTFLVEAVSKTGGHLGPNLGVV' A
#
# COMPACT_ATOMS: atom_id res chain seq x y z
N MET A 1 -6.57 1.15 7.59
CA MET A 1 -5.15 1.31 7.23
C MET A 1 -4.23 1.41 8.47
N PRO A 2 -4.36 0.52 9.47
CA PRO A 2 -3.51 0.56 10.66
C PRO A 2 -2.02 0.37 10.40
N LEU A 3 -1.62 -0.42 9.39
CA LEU A 3 -0.20 -0.67 9.12
C LEU A 3 0.42 0.44 8.29
N LEU A 4 -0.22 0.85 7.19
CA LEU A 4 0.30 1.87 6.29
C LEU A 4 0.53 3.21 7.00
N THR A 5 -0.35 3.59 7.93
CA THR A 5 -0.21 4.83 8.71
C THR A 5 0.95 4.83 9.70
N ARG A 6 1.57 3.67 9.96
CA ARG A 6 2.73 3.52 10.86
C ARG A 6 4.06 3.42 10.11
N ILE A 7 4.03 3.25 8.79
CA ILE A 7 5.23 3.21 7.97
C ILE A 7 5.72 4.63 7.72
N THR A 8 6.89 4.95 8.28
CA THR A 8 7.55 6.25 8.13
C THR A 8 8.80 6.18 7.27
N GLY A 9 9.32 4.97 7.06
CA GLY A 9 10.43 4.71 6.14
C GLY A 9 10.59 3.23 5.82
N PRO A 10 11.49 2.88 4.87
CA PRO A 10 11.66 1.52 4.39
C PRO A 10 12.12 0.53 5.47
N ARG A 11 12.83 1.02 6.49
CA ARG A 11 13.30 0.23 7.64
C ARG A 11 12.17 -0.27 8.55
N ASP A 12 10.97 0.31 8.45
CA ASP A 12 9.82 -0.16 9.22
C ASP A 12 9.29 -1.49 8.69
N LEU A 13 9.56 -1.82 7.42
CA LEU A 13 9.19 -3.10 6.80
C LEU A 13 9.94 -4.28 7.41
N ASP A 14 11.18 -4.06 7.85
CA ASP A 14 12.03 -5.09 8.47
C ASP A 14 11.41 -5.68 9.75
N ARG A 15 10.43 -4.99 10.35
CA ARG A 15 9.76 -5.37 11.61
C ARG A 15 8.44 -6.10 11.40
N LEU A 16 7.99 -6.25 10.16
CA LEU A 16 6.72 -6.88 9.83
C LEU A 16 6.90 -8.38 9.56
N SER A 17 5.94 -9.17 10.00
CA SER A 17 5.85 -10.57 9.56
C SER A 17 5.43 -10.65 8.09
N PRO A 18 5.65 -11.79 7.42
CA PRO A 18 5.14 -12.01 6.05
C PRO A 18 3.65 -11.71 5.91
N GLU A 19 2.83 -12.11 6.87
CA GLU A 19 1.37 -11.88 6.86
C GLU A 19 1.03 -10.39 7.00
N GLN A 20 1.81 -9.65 7.80
CA GLN A 20 1.67 -8.20 7.93
C GLN A 20 2.13 -7.46 6.67
N LEU A 21 3.10 -8.00 5.94
CA LEU A 21 3.49 -7.46 4.63
C LEU A 21 2.37 -7.64 3.60
N ASP A 22 1.70 -8.79 3.61
CA ASP A 22 0.52 -9.03 2.76
C ASP A 22 -0.64 -8.07 3.10
N GLU A 23 -0.90 -7.85 4.39
CA GLU A 23 -1.89 -6.88 4.87
C GLU A 23 -1.53 -5.45 4.43
N LEU A 24 -0.27 -5.04 4.61
CA LEU A 24 0.23 -3.74 4.20
C LEU A 24 0.12 -3.53 2.68
N ALA A 25 0.43 -4.55 1.88
CA ALA A 25 0.28 -4.50 0.43
C ALA A 25 -1.19 -4.30 0.03
N GLY A 26 -2.11 -5.01 0.70
CA GLY A 26 -3.56 -4.81 0.54
C GLY A 26 -3.98 -3.38 0.84
N GLU A 27 -3.51 -2.82 1.96
CA GLU A 27 -3.74 -1.43 2.33
C GLU A 27 -3.24 -0.45 1.27
N ILE A 28 -2.01 -0.60 0.79
CA ILE A 28 -1.43 0.27 -0.25
C ILE A 28 -2.30 0.24 -1.52
N ARG A 29 -2.72 -0.95 -1.98
CA ARG A 29 -3.58 -1.07 -3.17
C ARG A 29 -4.91 -0.34 -2.98
N THR A 30 -5.56 -0.50 -1.82
CA THR A 30 -6.82 0.23 -1.51
C THR A 30 -6.60 1.75 -1.54
N PHE A 31 -5.55 2.25 -0.91
CA PHE A 31 -5.25 3.69 -0.90
C PHE A 31 -5.01 4.23 -2.31
N LEU A 32 -4.23 3.52 -3.13
CA LEU A 32 -3.97 3.94 -4.51
C LEU A 32 -5.25 3.99 -5.35
N VAL A 33 -6.13 2.99 -5.21
CA VAL A 33 -7.44 2.99 -5.86
C VAL A 33 -8.27 4.20 -5.42
N GLU A 34 -8.39 4.46 -4.13
CA GLU A 34 -9.15 5.59 -3.61
C GLU A 34 -8.57 6.95 -3.99
N ALA A 35 -7.24 7.08 -4.02
CA ALA A 35 -6.56 8.32 -4.36
C ALA A 35 -6.68 8.65 -5.85
N VAL A 36 -6.49 7.68 -6.74
CA VAL A 36 -6.43 7.90 -8.20
C VAL A 36 -7.81 7.82 -8.86
N SER A 37 -8.77 7.07 -8.29
CA SER A 37 -10.16 7.05 -8.76
C SER A 37 -10.82 8.44 -8.73
N LYS A 38 -10.41 9.31 -7.80
CA LYS A 38 -10.89 10.69 -7.69
C LYS A 38 -10.41 11.60 -8.82
N THR A 39 -9.31 11.27 -9.48
CA THR A 39 -8.68 12.12 -10.50
C THR A 39 -8.70 11.51 -11.92
N GLY A 40 -9.23 10.29 -12.09
CA GLY A 40 -9.39 9.67 -13.41
C GLY A 40 -8.08 9.25 -14.11
N GLY A 41 -7.06 8.82 -13.37
CA GLY A 41 -5.74 8.45 -13.90
C GLY A 41 -5.50 6.94 -14.13
N HIS A 42 -4.37 6.58 -14.76
CA HIS A 42 -3.96 5.20 -15.01
C HIS A 42 -3.57 4.47 -13.71
N LEU A 43 -4.46 3.64 -13.20
CA LEU A 43 -4.28 2.80 -12.00
C LEU A 43 -3.49 1.51 -12.23
N GLY A 44 -3.51 0.98 -13.46
CA GLY A 44 -3.01 -0.37 -13.78
C GLY A 44 -1.53 -0.64 -13.43
N PRO A 45 -0.58 0.26 -13.73
CA PRO A 45 0.84 -0.01 -13.48
C PRO A 45 1.21 -0.07 -11.99
N ASN A 46 0.60 0.77 -11.15
CA ASN A 46 0.95 0.86 -9.74
C ASN A 46 0.39 -0.30 -8.91
N LEU A 47 -0.71 -0.92 -9.35
CA LEU A 47 -1.32 -2.05 -8.62
C LEU A 47 -0.62 -3.39 -8.89
N GLY A 48 0.05 -3.54 -10.04
CA GLY A 48 0.73 -4.78 -10.41
C GLY A 48 2.12 -4.97 -9.79
N VAL A 49 2.68 -3.93 -9.17
CA VAL A 49 4.03 -3.94 -8.58
C VAL A 49 3.98 -3.99 -7.04
N VAL A 50 2.82 -3.70 -6.45
CA VAL A 50 2.54 -3.79 -5.00
C VAL A 50 2.10 -5.20 -4.65
#